data_AF-A0A1G2FLV4-F1
#
_entry.id   AF-A0A1G2FLV4-F1
#
_cell.length_a   1.000
_cell.length_b   1.000
_cell.length_c   1.000
_cell.angle_alpha   90.00
_cell.angle_beta   90.00
_cell.angle_gamma   90.00
#
_symmetry.space_group_name_H-M   'P 1'
#
loop_
_entity.id
_entity.type
_entity.pdbx_description
1 polymer ?
#
loop_
_entity_poly.entity_id
_entity_poly.type
_entity_poly.pdbx_seq_one_letter_code
_entity_poly.pdbx_strand_id
1 'polypeptide(L)'
;MNYFALTALINLIAAGAGILIITIKNKDWQKDNKFFIGFCFAVIIWSFGYFNWQTANEYSSALFWIRFSKIGAILIPMLYLHWILDLAIEKTNNNKEILKFGYVLSLLFLLFSFSPLFIKEVKPIEQFAFWPKPGFLYHFYLIFSYLGLVGYGFVKLIKDYKDLISEPDYWKNPVRILKIWLIIVGTIIGFGGGATNFFLFYNIPIAPYTNILASAGLLLMALAIRKYSYFHLPEESGFDKVKRMYLLPPDLRIAEED
;
A
#
# COMPACT_ATOMS: atom_id res chain seq x y z
N MET A 1 -19.94 11.80 18.07
CA MET A 1 -19.14 11.13 17.02
C MET A 1 -18.85 9.71 17.46
N ASN A 2 -19.15 8.70 16.66
CA ASN A 2 -18.91 7.29 17.03
C ASN A 2 -17.43 6.91 16.83
N TYR A 3 -17.03 5.78 17.43
CA TYR A 3 -15.66 5.27 17.35
C TYR A 3 -15.19 5.10 15.88
N PHE A 4 -16.05 4.59 15.01
CA PHE A 4 -15.70 4.30 13.62
C PHE A 4 -15.42 5.57 12.79
N ALA A 5 -16.19 6.63 13.00
CA ALA A 5 -15.89 7.95 12.44
C ALA A 5 -14.55 8.49 12.96
N LEU A 6 -14.26 8.34 14.26
CA LEU A 6 -12.96 8.72 14.83
C LEU A 6 -11.80 7.95 14.18
N THR A 7 -11.95 6.63 13.98
CA THR A 7 -10.90 5.83 13.30
C THR A 7 -10.62 6.33 11.89
N ALA A 8 -11.65 6.72 11.14
CA ALA A 8 -11.50 7.28 9.81
C ALA A 8 -10.77 8.63 9.85
N LEU A 9 -11.06 9.50 10.81
CA LEU A 9 -10.36 10.76 10.98
C LEU A 9 -8.87 10.55 11.31
N ILE A 10 -8.56 9.59 12.20
CA ILE A 10 -7.17 9.23 12.53
C ILE A 10 -6.43 8.71 11.29
N ASN A 11 -7.06 7.85 10.49
CA ASN A 11 -6.49 7.35 9.24
C ASN A 11 -6.24 8.49 8.23
N LEU A 12 -7.16 9.46 8.13
CA LEU A 12 -7.01 10.65 7.28
C LEU A 12 -5.80 11.49 7.72
N ILE A 13 -5.69 11.79 9.02
CA ILE A 13 -4.59 12.57 9.58
C ILE A 13 -3.26 11.84 9.38
N ALA A 14 -3.21 10.53 9.64
CA ALA A 14 -2.01 9.73 9.45
C ALA A 14 -1.56 9.69 7.98
N ALA A 15 -2.50 9.58 7.04
CA ALA A 15 -2.19 9.64 5.62
C ALA A 15 -1.66 11.02 5.19
N GLY A 16 -2.25 12.11 5.72
CA GLY A 16 -1.72 13.46 5.55
C GLY A 16 -0.30 13.62 6.10
N ALA A 17 -0.05 13.10 7.31
CA ALA A 17 1.29 13.08 7.90
C ALA A 17 2.28 12.25 7.06
N GLY A 18 1.83 11.13 6.49
CA GLY A 18 2.60 10.32 5.55
C GLY A 18 3.04 11.11 4.32
N ILE A 19 2.15 11.91 3.72
CA ILE A 19 2.51 12.80 2.61
C ILE A 19 3.53 13.84 3.06
N LEU A 20 3.27 14.54 4.17
CA LEU A 20 4.16 15.58 4.69
C LEU A 20 5.57 15.04 4.95
N ILE A 21 5.69 13.86 5.56
CA ILE A 21 6.97 13.18 5.80
C ILE A 21 7.80 13.04 4.52
N ILE A 22 7.16 12.81 3.37
CA ILE A 22 7.83 12.69 2.08
C ILE A 22 8.09 14.06 1.46
N THR A 23 7.10 14.96 1.47
CA THR A 23 7.18 16.22 0.71
C THR A 23 8.08 17.27 1.36
N ILE A 24 8.42 17.15 2.65
CA ILE A 24 9.32 18.07 3.37
C ILE A 24 10.77 18.05 2.82
N LYS A 25 11.17 17.04 2.06
CA LYS A 25 12.50 16.97 1.42
C LYS A 25 12.54 17.72 0.08
N ASN A 26 13.36 17.28 -0.87
CA ASN A 26 13.54 17.90 -2.18
C ASN A 26 12.61 17.28 -3.26
N LYS A 27 12.58 17.88 -4.45
CA LYS A 27 11.71 17.44 -5.56
C LYS A 27 12.06 16.05 -6.10
N ASP A 28 13.33 15.65 -6.08
CA ASP A 28 13.72 14.33 -6.60
C ASP A 28 13.28 13.21 -5.66
N TRP A 29 13.37 13.45 -4.36
CA TRP A 29 12.80 12.57 -3.33
C TRP A 29 11.29 12.36 -3.49
N GLN A 30 10.55 13.41 -3.87
CA GLN A 30 9.12 13.32 -4.15
C GLN A 30 8.85 12.48 -5.40
N LYS A 31 9.67 12.61 -6.45
CA LYS A 31 9.54 11.80 -7.68
C LYS A 31 9.75 10.32 -7.39
N ASP A 32 10.76 9.98 -6.59
CA ASP A 32 11.11 8.60 -6.24
C ASP A 32 10.02 7.93 -5.38
N ASN A 33 9.21 8.72 -4.67
CA ASN A 33 8.17 8.22 -3.77
C ASN A 33 6.76 8.60 -4.22
N LYS A 34 6.57 8.98 -5.50
CA LYS A 34 5.29 9.47 -6.03
C LYS A 34 4.14 8.48 -5.86
N PHE A 35 4.40 7.18 -5.97
CA PHE A 35 3.35 6.16 -5.80
C PHE A 35 2.98 5.95 -4.33
N PHE A 36 3.92 6.13 -3.40
CA PHE A 36 3.59 6.16 -1.97
C PHE A 36 2.75 7.41 -1.63
N ILE A 37 3.10 8.57 -2.17
CA ILE A 37 2.29 9.79 -2.04
C ILE A 37 0.88 9.53 -2.59
N GLY A 38 0.77 8.94 -3.78
CA GLY A 38 -0.51 8.54 -4.37
C GLY A 38 -1.29 7.56 -3.46
N PHE A 39 -0.62 6.57 -2.90
CA PHE A 39 -1.21 5.62 -1.94
C PHE A 39 -1.76 6.36 -0.72
N CYS A 40 -1.02 7.30 -0.12
CA CYS A 40 -1.53 8.14 0.97
C CYS A 40 -2.74 8.98 0.54
N PHE A 41 -2.74 9.58 -0.65
CA PHE A 41 -3.90 10.29 -1.18
C PHE A 41 -5.13 9.38 -1.33
N ALA A 42 -4.95 8.15 -1.79
CA ALA A 42 -6.03 7.17 -1.87
C ALA A 42 -6.59 6.83 -0.48
N VAL A 43 -5.73 6.73 0.55
CA VAL A 43 -6.16 6.56 1.94
C VAL A 43 -6.91 7.79 2.47
N ILE A 44 -6.52 9.01 2.09
CA ILE A 44 -7.27 10.23 2.41
C ILE A 44 -8.66 10.19 1.81
N ILE A 45 -8.80 9.88 0.51
CA ILE A 45 -10.10 9.78 -0.17
C ILE A 45 -10.99 8.74 0.52
N TRP A 46 -10.43 7.56 0.77
CA TRP A 46 -11.14 6.47 1.45
C TRP A 46 -11.63 6.90 2.83
N SER A 47 -10.73 7.47 3.65
CA SER A 47 -11.00 7.87 5.03
C SER A 47 -11.98 9.03 5.11
N PHE A 48 -11.89 10.00 4.20
CA PHE A 48 -12.83 11.12 4.10
C PHE A 48 -14.24 10.64 3.79
N GLY A 49 -14.39 9.75 2.78
CA GLY A 49 -15.68 9.14 2.48
C GLY A 49 -16.20 8.28 3.64
N TYR A 50 -15.31 7.53 4.30
CA TYR A 50 -15.67 6.67 5.44
C TYR A 50 -16.19 7.51 6.62
N PHE A 51 -15.52 8.61 6.94
CA PHE A 51 -15.93 9.52 8.01
C PHE A 51 -17.34 10.04 7.77
N ASN A 52 -17.60 10.61 6.58
CA ASN A 52 -18.91 11.16 6.24
C ASN A 52 -20.00 10.07 6.16
N TRP A 53 -19.64 8.86 5.74
CA TRP A 53 -20.55 7.72 5.77
C TRP A 53 -20.96 7.35 7.20
N GLN A 54 -20.01 7.31 8.14
CA GLN A 54 -20.29 6.93 9.54
C GLN A 54 -21.02 8.01 10.33
N THR A 55 -21.07 9.25 9.85
CA THR A 55 -21.78 10.36 10.47
C THR A 55 -23.08 10.72 9.74
N ALA A 56 -23.41 10.03 8.64
CA ALA A 56 -24.63 10.26 7.89
C ALA A 56 -25.88 9.86 8.70
N ASN A 57 -26.93 10.69 8.61
CA ASN A 57 -28.21 10.47 9.29
C ASN A 57 -29.34 10.05 8.33
N GLU A 58 -29.04 9.94 7.04
CA GLU A 58 -30.00 9.59 6.00
C GLU A 58 -29.38 8.63 4.98
N TYR A 59 -30.25 7.81 4.37
CA TYR A 59 -29.86 6.75 3.44
C TYR A 59 -29.08 7.26 2.22
N SER A 60 -29.56 8.33 1.58
CA SER A 60 -28.96 8.93 0.38
C SER A 60 -27.53 9.40 0.62
N SER A 61 -27.32 10.18 1.70
CA SER A 61 -26.01 10.67 2.12
C SER A 61 -25.07 9.52 2.46
N ALA A 62 -25.53 8.55 3.25
CA ALA A 62 -24.72 7.39 3.62
C ALA A 62 -24.28 6.58 2.39
N LEU A 63 -25.20 6.31 1.46
CA LEU A 63 -24.92 5.57 0.23
C LEU A 63 -23.95 6.33 -0.69
N PHE A 64 -24.10 7.65 -0.81
CA PHE A 64 -23.19 8.48 -1.59
C PHE A 64 -21.77 8.42 -1.01
N TRP A 65 -21.62 8.65 0.29
CA TRP A 65 -20.30 8.72 0.92
C TRP A 65 -19.57 7.38 0.98
N ILE A 66 -20.28 6.27 1.16
CA ILE A 66 -19.64 4.96 1.10
C ILE A 66 -19.19 4.63 -0.33
N ARG A 67 -19.95 5.03 -1.36
CA ARG A 67 -19.56 4.89 -2.78
C ARG A 67 -18.35 5.78 -3.11
N PHE A 68 -18.35 7.03 -2.67
CA PHE A 68 -17.19 7.93 -2.77
C PHE A 68 -15.95 7.33 -2.09
N SER A 69 -16.10 6.79 -0.87
CA SER A 69 -15.01 6.11 -0.14
C SER A 69 -14.41 4.95 -0.95
N LYS A 70 -15.20 4.29 -1.81
CA LYS A 70 -14.68 3.21 -2.66
C LYS A 70 -13.69 3.66 -3.71
N ILE A 71 -13.72 4.92 -4.15
CA ILE A 71 -12.68 5.47 -5.04
C ILE A 71 -11.30 5.27 -4.41
N GLY A 72 -11.14 5.70 -3.15
CA GLY A 72 -9.91 5.50 -2.40
C GLY A 72 -9.61 4.02 -2.17
N ALA A 73 -10.60 3.22 -1.79
CA ALA A 73 -10.42 1.77 -1.57
C ALA A 73 -9.93 1.03 -2.82
N ILE A 74 -10.36 1.45 -4.02
CA ILE A 74 -9.95 0.86 -5.31
C ILE A 74 -8.52 1.25 -5.66
N LEU A 75 -8.13 2.50 -5.37
CA LEU A 75 -6.80 3.03 -5.66
C LEU A 75 -5.72 2.50 -4.71
N ILE A 76 -6.07 2.22 -3.44
CA ILE A 76 -5.15 1.77 -2.40
C ILE A 76 -4.33 0.53 -2.84
N PRO A 77 -4.92 -0.62 -3.22
CA PRO A 77 -4.15 -1.81 -3.60
C PRO A 77 -3.24 -1.59 -4.80
N MET A 78 -3.70 -0.81 -5.78
CA MET A 78 -2.97 -0.58 -7.02
C MET A 78 -1.76 0.33 -6.81
N LEU A 79 -1.94 1.45 -6.08
CA LEU A 79 -0.85 2.37 -5.77
C LEU A 79 0.15 1.76 -4.78
N TYR A 80 -0.35 0.98 -3.82
CA TYR A 80 0.51 0.15 -2.97
C TYR A 80 1.36 -0.80 -3.81
N LEU A 81 0.75 -1.59 -4.70
CA LEU A 81 1.50 -2.53 -5.52
C LEU A 81 2.55 -1.84 -6.39
N HIS A 82 2.20 -0.73 -7.05
CA HIS A 82 3.16 0.03 -7.85
C HIS A 82 4.33 0.52 -7.00
N TRP A 83 4.04 1.06 -5.82
CA TRP A 83 5.08 1.49 -4.90
C TRP A 83 5.99 0.32 -4.48
N ILE A 84 5.43 -0.85 -4.16
CA ILE A 84 6.24 -2.03 -3.82
C ILE A 84 7.11 -2.50 -4.99
N LEU A 85 6.58 -2.53 -6.22
CA LEU A 85 7.35 -2.96 -7.38
C LEU A 85 8.43 -1.96 -7.80
N ASP A 86 8.25 -0.67 -7.52
CA ASP A 86 9.29 0.35 -7.68
C ASP A 86 10.40 0.21 -6.64
N LEU A 87 10.07 -0.26 -5.43
CA LEU A 87 11.03 -0.56 -4.38
C LEU A 87 11.74 -1.91 -4.54
N ALA A 88 11.17 -2.81 -5.33
CA ALA A 88 11.61 -4.19 -5.38
C ALA A 88 13.03 -4.33 -5.94
N ILE A 89 13.83 -5.22 -5.34
CA ILE A 89 15.22 -5.45 -5.74
C ILE A 89 15.29 -6.04 -7.15
N GLU A 90 14.48 -7.06 -7.41
CA GLU A 90 14.45 -7.75 -8.70
C GLU A 90 13.31 -7.18 -9.57
N LYS A 91 13.69 -6.43 -10.61
CA LYS A 91 12.80 -5.95 -11.67
C LYS A 91 12.61 -7.04 -12.72
N THR A 92 11.49 -7.75 -12.64
CA THR A 92 11.14 -8.78 -13.65
C THR A 92 10.34 -8.16 -14.80
N ASN A 93 10.43 -8.75 -16.00
CA ASN A 93 9.58 -8.33 -17.13
C ASN A 93 8.09 -8.45 -16.82
N ASN A 94 7.69 -9.42 -15.99
CA ASN A 94 6.30 -9.64 -15.59
C ASN A 94 5.70 -8.50 -14.76
N ASN A 95 6.52 -7.68 -14.09
CA ASN A 95 6.04 -6.55 -13.28
C ASN A 95 5.24 -5.56 -14.12
N LYS A 96 5.65 -5.30 -15.37
CA LYS A 96 4.95 -4.37 -16.27
C LYS A 96 3.55 -4.87 -16.64
N GLU A 97 3.43 -6.16 -16.97
CA GLU A 97 2.14 -6.76 -17.31
C GLU A 97 1.19 -6.80 -16.11
N ILE A 98 1.72 -7.11 -14.92
CA ILE A 98 0.93 -7.10 -13.68
C ILE A 98 0.45 -5.69 -13.35
N LEU A 99 1.30 -4.66 -13.51
CA LEU A 99 0.89 -3.27 -13.31
C LEU A 99 -0.16 -2.84 -14.33
N LYS A 100 0.02 -3.20 -15.60
CA LYS A 100 -0.97 -2.93 -16.66
C LYS A 100 -2.31 -3.56 -16.33
N PHE A 101 -2.31 -4.83 -15.94
CA PHE A 101 -3.51 -5.54 -15.49
C PHE A 101 -4.16 -4.84 -14.29
N GLY A 102 -3.37 -4.52 -13.25
CA GLY A 102 -3.86 -3.85 -12.05
C GLY A 102 -4.48 -2.47 -12.37
N TYR A 103 -3.87 -1.68 -13.25
CA TYR A 103 -4.41 -0.39 -13.66
C TYR A 103 -5.71 -0.52 -14.46
N VAL A 104 -5.78 -1.45 -15.42
CA VAL A 104 -7.01 -1.72 -16.18
C VAL A 104 -8.12 -2.17 -15.23
N LEU A 105 -7.81 -3.06 -14.29
CA LEU A 105 -8.74 -3.57 -13.31
C LEU A 105 -9.24 -2.47 -12.35
N SER A 106 -8.34 -1.63 -11.82
CA SER A 106 -8.72 -0.49 -10.98
C SER A 106 -9.56 0.53 -11.74
N LEU A 107 -9.22 0.82 -12.99
CA LEU A 107 -10.02 1.71 -13.84
C LEU A 107 -11.43 1.15 -14.05
N LEU A 108 -11.54 -0.15 -14.35
CA LEU A 108 -12.83 -0.82 -14.49
C LEU A 108 -13.67 -0.65 -13.21
N PHE A 109 -13.12 -0.95 -12.03
CA PHE A 109 -13.86 -0.79 -10.78
C PHE A 109 -14.21 0.67 -10.47
N LEU A 110 -13.34 1.62 -10.80
CA LEU A 110 -13.62 3.05 -10.61
C LEU A 110 -14.84 3.52 -11.40
N LEU A 111 -15.00 3.06 -12.64
CA LEU A 111 -16.18 3.37 -13.47
C LEU A 111 -17.50 2.93 -12.80
N PHE A 112 -17.45 1.89 -11.98
CA PHE A 112 -18.61 1.37 -11.25
C PHE A 112 -18.66 1.78 -9.77
N SER A 113 -17.76 2.64 -9.30
CA SER A 113 -17.69 3.02 -7.87
C SER A 113 -18.99 3.59 -7.30
N PHE A 114 -19.76 4.34 -8.10
CA PHE A 114 -21.08 4.86 -7.74
C PHE A 114 -22.27 3.98 -8.19
N SER A 115 -21.99 2.84 -8.81
CA SER A 115 -23.00 1.91 -9.33
C SER A 115 -23.50 0.93 -8.26
N PRO A 116 -24.77 0.50 -8.31
CA PRO A 116 -25.27 -0.65 -7.54
C PRO A 116 -24.49 -1.94 -7.79
N LEU A 117 -23.80 -2.05 -8.94
CA LEU A 117 -22.93 -3.18 -9.23
C LEU A 117 -21.74 -3.27 -8.27
N PHE A 118 -21.31 -2.15 -7.66
CA PHE A 118 -20.21 -2.14 -6.70
C PHE A 118 -20.71 -2.04 -5.26
N ILE A 119 -21.52 -1.03 -4.93
CA ILE A 119 -22.23 -0.94 -3.64
C ILE A 119 -23.72 -0.83 -3.93
N LYS A 120 -24.46 -1.89 -3.64
CA LYS A 120 -25.88 -2.01 -3.99
C LYS A 120 -26.73 -1.00 -3.22
N GLU A 121 -26.61 -1.04 -1.90
CA GLU A 121 -27.44 -0.30 -0.95
C GLU A 121 -26.73 -0.19 0.41
N VAL A 122 -27.32 0.56 1.34
CA VAL A 122 -26.95 0.57 2.76
C VAL A 122 -28.15 0.15 3.59
N LYS A 123 -27.94 -0.61 4.67
CA LYS A 123 -29.04 -1.05 5.54
C LYS A 123 -28.60 -1.15 7.00
N PRO A 124 -29.54 -1.12 7.95
CA PRO A 124 -29.21 -1.36 9.35
C PRO A 124 -28.59 -2.75 9.55
N ILE A 125 -27.43 -2.81 10.22
CA ILE A 125 -26.75 -4.04 10.62
C ILE A 125 -26.07 -3.79 11.96
N GLU A 126 -26.39 -4.60 12.97
CA GLU A 126 -25.86 -4.45 14.34
C GLU A 126 -26.06 -3.01 14.85
N GLN A 127 -25.00 -2.38 15.35
CA GLN A 127 -24.96 -0.99 15.82
C GLN A 127 -24.92 0.07 14.70
N PHE A 128 -24.92 -0.32 13.42
CA PHE A 128 -24.76 0.59 12.29
C PHE A 128 -26.08 0.82 11.57
N ALA A 129 -26.54 2.07 11.52
CA ALA A 129 -27.78 2.45 10.82
C ALA A 129 -27.69 2.23 9.29
N PHE A 130 -26.51 2.44 8.70
CA PHE A 130 -26.30 2.42 7.25
C PHE A 130 -25.10 1.57 6.85
N TRP A 131 -25.13 0.25 7.06
CA TRP A 131 -24.03 -0.61 6.62
C TRP A 131 -24.16 -1.02 5.14
N PRO A 132 -23.10 -0.90 4.32
CA PRO A 132 -23.15 -1.22 2.90
C PRO A 132 -23.37 -2.70 2.62
N LYS A 133 -24.10 -2.96 1.54
CA LYS A 133 -24.18 -4.27 0.91
C LYS A 133 -23.36 -4.33 -0.38
N PRO A 134 -22.50 -5.36 -0.53
CA PRO A 134 -21.69 -5.51 -1.72
C PRO A 134 -22.58 -5.77 -2.94
N GLY A 135 -22.28 -5.08 -4.04
CA GLY A 135 -22.77 -5.47 -5.36
C GLY A 135 -21.88 -6.57 -5.97
N PHE A 136 -22.31 -7.11 -7.11
CA PHE A 136 -21.63 -8.22 -7.78
C PHE A 136 -20.14 -7.95 -8.08
N LEU A 137 -19.79 -6.74 -8.53
CA LEU A 137 -18.40 -6.36 -8.84
C LEU A 137 -17.52 -6.24 -7.59
N TYR A 138 -18.11 -6.04 -6.40
CA TYR A 138 -17.34 -5.90 -5.16
C TYR A 138 -16.59 -7.20 -4.80
N HIS A 139 -17.18 -8.35 -5.09
CA HIS A 139 -16.54 -9.65 -4.84
C HIS A 139 -15.25 -9.79 -5.66
N PHE A 140 -15.28 -9.39 -6.93
CA PHE A 140 -14.12 -9.39 -7.81
C PHE A 140 -13.07 -8.36 -7.39
N TYR A 141 -13.48 -7.20 -6.90
CA TYR A 141 -12.57 -6.24 -6.29
C TYR A 141 -11.83 -6.85 -5.08
N LEU A 142 -12.54 -7.55 -4.20
CA LEU A 142 -11.89 -8.17 -3.05
C LEU A 142 -10.90 -9.26 -3.47
N ILE A 143 -11.27 -10.11 -4.43
CA ILE A 143 -10.40 -11.21 -4.88
C ILE A 143 -9.20 -10.66 -5.66
N PHE A 144 -9.43 -9.87 -6.70
CA PHE A 144 -8.38 -9.48 -7.63
C PHE A 144 -7.59 -8.26 -7.19
N SER A 145 -8.24 -7.25 -6.58
CA SER A 145 -7.54 -6.06 -6.11
C SER A 145 -7.03 -6.22 -4.68
N TYR A 146 -7.93 -6.44 -3.72
CA TYR A 146 -7.53 -6.45 -2.31
C TYR A 146 -6.65 -7.66 -1.96
N LEU A 147 -7.08 -8.89 -2.27
CA LEU A 147 -6.27 -10.09 -2.01
C LEU A 147 -5.19 -10.28 -3.07
N GLY A 148 -5.51 -10.10 -4.35
CA GLY A 148 -4.60 -10.32 -5.47
C GLY A 148 -3.43 -9.34 -5.51
N LEU A 149 -3.69 -8.04 -5.71
CA LEU A 149 -2.61 -7.05 -5.86
C LEU A 149 -1.81 -6.85 -4.57
N VAL A 150 -2.49 -6.75 -3.42
CA VAL A 150 -1.80 -6.62 -2.12
C VAL A 150 -1.02 -7.89 -1.81
N GLY A 151 -1.62 -9.07 -2.02
CA GLY A 151 -0.97 -10.35 -1.77
C GLY A 151 0.26 -10.55 -2.66
N TYR A 152 0.18 -10.19 -3.94
CA TYR A 152 1.32 -10.25 -4.85
C TYR A 152 2.45 -9.30 -4.39
N GLY A 153 2.11 -8.06 -4.04
CA GLY A 153 3.08 -7.10 -3.48
C GLY A 153 3.72 -7.62 -2.19
N PHE A 154 2.93 -8.23 -1.30
CA PHE A 154 3.42 -8.82 -0.06
C PHE A 154 4.35 -10.01 -0.32
N VAL A 155 4.00 -10.92 -1.22
CA VAL A 155 4.87 -12.04 -1.62
C VAL A 155 6.20 -11.52 -2.18
N LYS A 156 6.17 -10.47 -3.00
CA LYS A 156 7.39 -9.85 -3.52
C LYS A 156 8.26 -9.27 -2.40
N LEU A 157 7.67 -8.59 -1.41
CA LEU A 157 8.39 -8.11 -0.24
C LEU A 157 9.04 -9.24 0.58
N ILE A 158 8.34 -10.35 0.77
CA ILE A 158 8.88 -11.52 1.47
C ILE A 158 10.04 -12.14 0.68
N LYS A 159 9.93 -12.20 -0.66
CA LYS A 159 11.01 -12.68 -1.53
C LYS A 159 12.24 -11.76 -1.41
N ASP A 160 12.06 -10.46 -1.58
CA ASP A 160 13.14 -9.47 -1.48
C ASP A 160 13.80 -9.48 -0.09
N TYR A 161 13.02 -9.69 0.97
CA TYR A 161 13.55 -9.88 2.32
C TYR A 161 14.45 -11.13 2.41
N LYS A 162 13.99 -12.27 1.89
CA LYS A 162 14.75 -13.53 1.88
C LYS A 162 16.02 -13.43 1.06
N ASP A 163 15.95 -12.78 -0.10
CA ASP A 163 17.09 -12.56 -0.98
C ASP A 163 18.14 -11.69 -0.27
N LEU A 164 17.70 -10.62 0.39
CA LEU A 164 18.58 -9.72 1.14
C LEU A 164 19.32 -10.40 2.30
N ILE A 165 18.66 -11.24 3.10
CA ILE A 165 19.30 -11.95 4.22
C ILE A 165 20.16 -13.14 3.76
N SER A 166 20.05 -13.54 2.48
CA SER A 166 20.87 -14.60 1.90
C SER A 166 22.22 -14.06 1.37
N GLU A 167 22.39 -12.74 1.27
CA GLU A 167 23.66 -12.10 0.91
C GLU A 167 24.73 -12.38 2.01
N PRO A 168 25.96 -12.85 1.68
CA PRO A 168 26.99 -13.18 2.67
C PRO A 168 27.34 -12.04 3.65
N ASP A 169 27.12 -10.80 3.21
CA ASP A 169 27.46 -9.57 3.90
C ASP A 169 26.23 -8.74 4.34
N TYR A 170 25.04 -9.35 4.41
CA TYR A 170 23.80 -8.63 4.74
C TYR A 170 23.89 -7.81 6.05
N TRP A 171 24.66 -8.32 7.01
CA TRP A 171 24.85 -7.73 8.33
C TRP A 171 25.61 -6.39 8.28
N LYS A 172 26.34 -6.13 7.18
CA LYS A 172 27.02 -4.85 6.95
C LYS A 172 26.04 -3.72 6.61
N ASN A 173 24.79 -4.03 6.25
CA ASN A 173 23.76 -3.03 5.95
C ASN A 173 22.42 -3.36 6.65
N PRO A 174 22.36 -3.31 8.00
CA PRO A 174 21.14 -3.64 8.77
C PRO A 174 19.99 -2.67 8.48
N VAL A 175 20.32 -1.52 7.90
CA VAL A 175 19.41 -0.48 7.46
C VAL A 175 18.47 -0.96 6.34
N ARG A 176 18.98 -1.68 5.32
CA ARG A 176 18.14 -2.25 4.24
C ARG A 176 17.12 -3.25 4.79
N ILE A 177 17.57 -4.07 5.74
CA ILE A 177 16.77 -5.12 6.37
C ILE A 177 15.65 -4.51 7.20
N LEU A 178 15.98 -3.52 8.03
CA LEU A 178 14.99 -2.81 8.84
C LEU A 178 13.97 -2.06 7.97
N LYS A 179 14.39 -1.49 6.83
CA LYS A 179 13.46 -0.86 5.86
C LYS A 179 12.41 -1.86 5.37
N ILE A 180 12.83 -2.99 4.81
CA ILE A 180 11.91 -4.01 4.28
C ILE A 180 11.03 -4.57 5.39
N TRP A 181 11.59 -4.82 6.58
CA TRP A 181 10.81 -5.28 7.73
C TRP A 181 9.71 -4.30 8.16
N LEU A 182 10.00 -3.00 8.24
CA LEU A 182 9.00 -2.00 8.58
C LEU A 182 7.87 -1.95 7.54
N ILE A 183 8.18 -2.18 6.26
CA ILE A 183 7.17 -2.26 5.19
C ILE A 183 6.33 -3.54 5.32
N ILE A 184 6.94 -4.69 5.62
CA ILE A 184 6.23 -5.96 5.85
C ILE A 184 5.28 -5.83 7.04
N VAL A 185 5.79 -5.39 8.20
CA VAL A 185 4.99 -5.20 9.42
C VAL A 185 3.91 -4.16 9.18
N GLY A 186 4.25 -3.04 8.51
CA GLY A 186 3.29 -2.02 8.12
C GLY A 186 2.18 -2.57 7.22
N THR A 187 2.52 -3.47 6.28
CA THR A 187 1.55 -4.12 5.37
C THR A 187 0.59 -4.99 6.17
N ILE A 188 1.12 -5.85 7.05
CA ILE A 188 0.32 -6.76 7.87
C ILE A 188 -0.63 -5.96 8.79
N ILE A 189 -0.10 -4.98 9.51
CA ILE A 189 -0.89 -4.16 10.45
C ILE A 189 -1.92 -3.32 9.69
N GLY A 190 -1.50 -2.66 8.60
CA GLY A 190 -2.34 -1.73 7.86
C GLY A 190 -3.46 -2.42 7.10
N PHE A 191 -3.12 -3.39 6.25
CA PHE A 191 -4.12 -4.14 5.49
C PHE A 191 -4.88 -5.09 6.41
N GLY A 192 -4.22 -5.84 7.30
CA GLY A 192 -4.92 -6.72 8.25
C GLY A 192 -5.93 -5.98 9.12
N GLY A 193 -5.58 -4.79 9.62
CA GLY A 193 -6.50 -3.91 10.34
C GLY A 193 -7.66 -3.41 9.48
N GLY A 194 -7.40 -3.06 8.22
CA GLY A 194 -8.42 -2.66 7.25
C GLY A 194 -9.35 -3.80 6.81
N ALA A 195 -8.88 -5.05 6.79
CA ALA A 195 -9.62 -6.21 6.33
C ALA A 195 -10.88 -6.49 7.15
N THR A 196 -10.90 -6.08 8.43
CA THR A 196 -12.07 -6.26 9.29
C THR A 196 -13.29 -5.48 8.81
N ASN A 197 -13.13 -4.51 7.91
CA ASN A 197 -14.25 -3.84 7.26
C ASN A 197 -15.10 -4.80 6.40
N PHE A 198 -14.54 -5.92 5.93
CA PHE A 198 -15.26 -6.82 5.03
C PHE A 198 -16.17 -7.79 5.75
N PHE A 199 -15.92 -8.12 7.02
CA PHE A 199 -16.71 -9.13 7.73
C PHE A 199 -18.21 -8.81 7.74
N LEU A 200 -18.59 -7.59 8.13
CA LEU A 200 -19.99 -7.18 8.14
C LEU A 200 -20.61 -7.02 6.74
N PHE A 201 -19.81 -6.80 5.68
CA PHE A 201 -20.34 -6.84 4.30
C PHE A 201 -20.95 -8.22 3.99
N TYR A 202 -20.36 -9.27 4.56
CA TYR A 202 -20.74 -10.68 4.37
C TYR A 202 -21.55 -11.24 5.55
N ASN A 203 -22.12 -10.38 6.41
CA ASN A 203 -22.89 -10.78 7.60
C ASN A 203 -22.10 -11.62 8.62
N ILE A 204 -20.77 -11.49 8.65
CA ILE A 204 -19.95 -12.05 9.72
C ILE A 204 -19.94 -11.00 10.85
N PRO A 205 -20.39 -11.33 12.08
CA PRO A 205 -20.70 -10.35 13.14
C PRO A 205 -19.44 -9.84 13.86
N ILE A 206 -18.48 -9.32 13.09
CA ILE A 206 -17.22 -8.75 13.57
C ILE A 206 -17.15 -7.31 13.08
N ALA A 207 -17.39 -6.36 13.98
CA ALA A 207 -17.26 -4.94 13.68
C ALA A 207 -15.78 -4.53 13.47
N PRO A 208 -15.50 -3.50 12.66
CA PRO A 208 -14.15 -3.15 12.24
C PRO A 208 -13.38 -2.35 13.30
N TYR A 209 -13.27 -2.86 14.52
CA TYR A 209 -12.56 -2.18 15.60
C TYR A 209 -11.07 -1.98 15.30
N THR A 210 -10.46 -2.86 14.51
CA THR A 210 -9.05 -2.75 14.12
C THR A 210 -8.80 -1.80 12.95
N ASN A 211 -9.82 -1.14 12.41
CA ASN A 211 -9.67 -0.20 11.29
C ASN A 211 -8.64 0.90 11.59
N ILE A 212 -8.55 1.33 12.85
CA ILE A 212 -7.53 2.30 13.30
C ILE A 212 -6.09 1.85 13.01
N LEU A 213 -5.81 0.55 12.92
CA LEU A 213 -4.47 0.03 12.63
C LEU A 213 -4.01 0.36 11.20
N ALA A 214 -4.91 0.74 10.30
CA ALA A 214 -4.54 1.28 8.98
C ALA A 214 -3.60 2.49 9.11
N SER A 215 -3.85 3.39 10.08
CA SER A 215 -2.96 4.53 10.38
C SER A 215 -1.58 4.08 10.85
N ALA A 216 -1.50 3.13 11.77
CA ALA A 216 -0.24 2.60 12.30
C ALA A 216 0.58 1.95 11.19
N GLY A 217 -0.05 1.10 10.36
CA GLY A 217 0.60 0.45 9.24
C GLY A 217 1.15 1.44 8.21
N LEU A 218 0.36 2.47 7.85
CA LEU A 218 0.77 3.53 6.94
C LEU A 218 1.97 4.33 7.49
N LEU A 219 1.94 4.71 8.77
CA LEU A 219 3.03 5.47 9.38
C LEU A 219 4.32 4.65 9.47
N LEU A 220 4.24 3.35 9.75
CA LEU A 220 5.41 2.46 9.70
C LEU A 220 6.04 2.44 8.29
N MET A 221 5.23 2.35 7.24
CA MET A 221 5.70 2.44 5.86
C MET A 221 6.34 3.81 5.55
N ALA A 222 5.70 4.91 5.98
CA ALA A 222 6.24 6.26 5.80
C ALA A 222 7.59 6.46 6.52
N LEU A 223 7.73 5.90 7.73
CA LEU A 223 8.99 5.91 8.48
C LEU A 223 10.08 5.10 7.79
N ALA A 224 9.73 3.95 7.20
CA ALA A 224 10.66 3.15 6.40
C ALA A 224 11.21 3.94 5.20
N ILE A 225 10.38 4.77 4.57
CA ILE A 225 10.82 5.63 3.47
C ILE A 225 11.72 6.75 4.00
N ARG A 226 11.28 7.52 5.01
CA ARG A 226 11.99 8.70 5.52
C ARG A 226 13.40 8.38 6.02
N LYS A 227 13.53 7.31 6.80
CA LYS A 227 14.78 6.95 7.50
C LYS A 227 15.85 6.42 6.55
N TYR A 228 15.47 5.89 5.39
CA TYR A 228 16.36 5.10 4.52
C TYR A 228 16.51 5.65 3.10
N SER A 229 16.39 6.98 3.04
CA SER A 229 16.40 7.85 1.87
C SER A 229 17.73 8.04 1.15
N TYR A 230 18.84 7.66 1.80
CA TYR A 230 20.19 7.98 1.34
C TYR A 230 20.92 6.80 0.69
N PHE A 231 20.30 5.63 0.64
CA PHE A 231 20.87 4.47 -0.04
C PHE A 231 20.22 4.33 -1.41
N HIS A 232 20.71 5.13 -2.37
CA HIS A 232 20.88 4.57 -3.70
C HIS A 232 21.66 3.29 -3.50
N LEU A 233 21.07 2.15 -3.85
CA LEU A 233 21.88 0.97 -4.07
C LEU A 233 22.66 1.29 -5.34
N PRO A 234 23.99 1.43 -5.27
CA PRO A 234 24.74 1.23 -6.50
C PRO A 234 24.35 -0.17 -6.97
N GLU A 235 24.05 -0.31 -8.26
CA GLU A 235 23.93 -1.63 -8.91
C GLU A 235 25.20 -2.47 -8.75
N GLU A 236 26.28 -1.86 -8.27
CA GLU A 236 27.49 -2.54 -7.86
C GLU A 236 27.49 -2.74 -6.35
N SER A 237 27.11 -3.96 -5.93
CA SER A 237 27.60 -4.46 -4.67
C SER A 237 29.14 -4.43 -4.70
N GLY A 238 29.83 -4.26 -3.57
CA GLY A 238 31.30 -4.36 -3.55
C GLY A 238 31.81 -5.69 -4.14
N PHE A 239 30.95 -6.71 -4.18
CA PHE A 239 31.16 -7.97 -4.86
C PHE A 239 31.22 -7.86 -6.40
N ASP A 240 30.44 -6.99 -7.04
CA ASP A 240 30.49 -6.80 -8.51
C ASP A 240 31.76 -6.10 -8.97
N LYS A 241 32.36 -5.28 -8.09
CA LYS A 241 33.69 -4.67 -8.28
C LYS A 241 34.80 -5.72 -8.16
N VAL A 242 34.73 -6.55 -7.12
CA VAL A 242 35.68 -7.66 -6.89
C VAL A 242 35.57 -8.72 -7.98
N LYS A 243 34.35 -9.08 -8.40
CA LYS A 243 34.11 -10.05 -9.48
C LYS A 243 34.60 -9.53 -10.83
N ARG A 244 34.51 -8.22 -11.10
CA ARG A 244 35.16 -7.59 -12.27
C ARG A 244 36.68 -7.68 -12.20
N MET A 245 37.30 -7.40 -11.05
CA MET A 245 38.75 -7.55 -10.87
C MET A 245 39.24 -8.99 -11.15
N TYR A 246 38.45 -10.00 -10.78
CA TYR A 246 38.82 -11.40 -11.04
C TYR A 246 38.47 -11.89 -12.45
N LEU A 247 37.52 -11.25 -13.15
CA LEU A 247 37.15 -11.55 -14.54
C LEU A 247 37.98 -10.77 -15.56
N LEU A 248 38.69 -9.72 -15.15
CA LEU A 248 39.67 -9.04 -15.99
C LEU A 248 40.91 -9.93 -16.19
N PRO A 249 41.42 -10.05 -17.43
CA PRO A 249 42.68 -10.72 -17.68
C PRO A 249 43.82 -10.00 -16.91
N PRO A 250 44.89 -10.72 -16.52
CA PRO A 250 45.86 -10.25 -15.53
C PRO A 250 46.55 -8.92 -15.87
N ASP A 251 46.61 -8.58 -17.15
CA ASP A 251 47.20 -7.37 -17.73
C ASP A 251 46.40 -6.08 -17.48
N LEU A 252 45.12 -6.18 -17.12
CA LEU A 252 44.25 -5.01 -16.85
C LEU A 252 44.04 -4.70 -15.37
N ARG A 253 44.70 -5.41 -14.45
CA ARG A 253 44.48 -5.29 -12.99
C ARG A 253 45.24 -4.14 -12.32
N ILE A 254 46.19 -3.51 -13.00
CA ILE A 254 47.17 -2.58 -12.39
C ILE A 254 46.87 -1.11 -12.74
N ALA A 255 45.87 -0.83 -13.57
CA ALA A 255 45.64 0.51 -14.11
C ALA A 255 44.73 1.44 -13.26
N GLU A 256 44.25 1.02 -12.09
CA GLU A 256 43.33 1.82 -11.25
C GLU A 256 43.91 2.26 -9.89
N GLU A 257 45.22 2.09 -9.67
CA GLU A 257 45.92 2.69 -8.53
C GLU A 257 46.85 3.83 -9.02
N ASP A 258 46.25 4.94 -9.43
CA ASP A 258 46.87 6.28 -9.47
C ASP A 258 45.80 7.37 -9.35
#